data_AF-A0A081DFB6-F1
#
_entry.id   AF-A0A081DFB6-F1
#
_cell.length_a   1.000
_cell.length_b   1.000
_cell.length_c   1.000
_cell.angle_alpha   90.00
_cell.angle_beta   90.00
_cell.angle_gamma   90.00
#
_symmetry.space_group_name_H-M   'P 1'
#
loop_
_entity.id
_entity.type
_entity.pdbx_description
1 polymer ?
#
loop_
_entity_poly.entity_id
_entity_poly.type
_entity_poly.pdbx_seq_one_letter_code
_entity_poly.pdbx_strand_id
1 'polypeptide(L)' 'MGYKIYWRDTTSPTWDHSRYVGDVNEYTLNEIVIDNSFFGVVAIGKDGIESMVSFPSGVFR' A
#
# COMPACT_ATOMS: atom_id res chain seq x y z
N MET A 1 1.50 16.18 -0.19
CA MET A 1 2.59 15.21 0.01
C MET A 1 2.11 14.24 1.05
N GLY A 2 2.21 12.96 0.74
CA GLY A 2 1.75 11.91 1.64
C GLY A 2 1.87 10.56 0.97
N TYR A 3 1.51 9.53 1.70
CA TYR A 3 1.61 8.15 1.27
C TYR A 3 0.22 7.55 1.14
N LYS A 4 0.08 6.62 0.20
CA LYS A 4 -1.10 5.79 0.03
C LYS A 4 -0.66 4.34 -0.02
N ILE A 5 -1.36 3.51 0.73
CA ILE A 5 -1.14 2.08 0.79
C ILE A 5 -2.17 1.43 -0.12
N TYR A 6 -1.72 0.59 -1.03
CA TYR A 6 -2.53 -0.29 -1.85
C TYR A 6 -2.39 -1.72 -1.32
N TRP A 7 -3.48 -2.48 -1.32
CA TRP A 7 -3.42 -3.91 -1.07
C TRP A 7 -4.38 -4.66 -1.96
N ARG A 8 -4.06 -5.92 -2.22
CA ARG A 8 -4.88 -6.81 -3.03
C ARG A 8 -4.77 -8.22 -2.50
N ASP A 9 -5.79 -9.00 -2.79
CA ASP A 9 -5.77 -10.43 -2.56
C ASP A 9 -4.79 -11.12 -3.53
N THR A 10 -4.20 -12.25 -3.13
CA THR A 10 -3.33 -13.07 -4.00
C THR A 10 -4.04 -13.56 -5.26
N THR A 11 -5.37 -13.65 -5.22
CA THR A 11 -6.21 -14.08 -6.33
C THR A 11 -6.58 -12.96 -7.32
N SER A 12 -6.37 -11.70 -6.93
CA SER A 12 -6.77 -10.54 -7.75
C SER A 12 -5.62 -10.03 -8.63
N PRO A 13 -5.85 -9.85 -9.95
CA PRO A 13 -4.83 -9.30 -10.85
C PRO A 13 -4.63 -7.78 -10.66
N THR A 14 -5.59 -7.09 -10.05
CA THR A 14 -5.61 -5.63 -9.85
C THR A 14 -5.46 -5.24 -8.37
N TRP A 15 -5.06 -3.99 -8.11
CA TRP A 15 -5.11 -3.41 -6.76
C TRP A 15 -6.57 -3.15 -6.38
N ASP A 16 -7.11 -3.98 -5.50
CA ASP A 16 -8.53 -3.92 -5.14
C ASP A 16 -8.81 -2.83 -4.09
N HIS A 17 -7.85 -2.62 -3.20
CA HIS A 17 -8.00 -1.71 -2.09
C HIS A 17 -6.90 -0.67 -2.03
N SER A 18 -7.27 0.52 -1.55
CA SER A 18 -6.34 1.61 -1.33
C SER A 18 -6.75 2.45 -0.13
N ARG A 19 -5.76 2.95 0.62
CA ARG A 19 -5.96 3.83 1.76
C ARG A 19 -4.90 4.91 1.78
N TYR A 20 -5.35 6.16 1.71
CA TYR A 20 -4.48 7.31 1.88
C TYR A 20 -4.18 7.48 3.38
N VAL A 21 -2.90 7.46 3.73
CA VAL A 21 -2.43 7.56 5.13
C VAL A 21 -1.82 8.93 5.44
N GLY A 22 -1.64 9.79 4.43
CA GLY A 22 -1.04 11.11 4.62
C GLY A 22 0.47 11.03 4.78
N ASP A 23 1.07 12.08 5.32
CA ASP A 23 2.52 12.16 5.56
C ASP A 23 2.90 11.47 6.88
N VAL A 24 2.81 10.14 6.89
CA VAL A 24 3.17 9.31 8.04
C VAL A 24 4.28 8.34 7.67
N ASN A 25 5.20 8.10 8.61
CA ASN A 25 6.30 7.14 8.43
C ASN A 25 5.86 5.71 8.76
N GLU A 26 4.85 5.55 9.61
CA GLU A 26 4.32 4.25 10.04
C GLU A 26 2.79 4.31 10.06
N TYR A 27 2.15 3.23 9.63
CA TYR A 27 0.70 3.07 9.68
C TYR A 27 0.34 1.59 9.90
N THR A 28 -0.50 1.31 10.89
CA THR A 28 -0.97 -0.04 11.19
C THR A 28 -2.36 -0.26 10.62
N LEU A 29 -2.54 -1.35 9.87
CA LEU A 29 -3.82 -1.78 9.31
C LEU A 29 -4.38 -2.90 10.20
N ASN A 30 -5.37 -2.58 11.03
CA ASN A 30 -5.84 -3.50 12.07
C ASN A 30 -6.92 -4.49 11.61
N GLU A 31 -7.48 -4.30 10.41
CA GLU A 31 -8.65 -5.05 9.93
C GLU A 31 -8.35 -5.83 8.64
N ILE A 32 -7.08 -6.16 8.38
CA ILE A 32 -6.65 -6.82 7.14
C ILE A 32 -5.89 -8.10 7.47
N VAL A 33 -6.24 -9.17 6.75
CA VAL A 33 -5.53 -10.46 6.80
C VAL A 33 -4.27 -10.38 5.94
N ILE A 34 -3.10 -10.51 6.57
CA ILE A 34 -1.80 -10.41 5.89
C ILE A 34 -1.40 -11.69 5.12
N ASP A 35 -1.96 -12.85 5.47
CA ASP A 35 -1.60 -14.15 4.89
C ASP A 35 -1.79 -14.22 3.37
N ASN A 36 -2.88 -13.65 2.86
CA ASN A 36 -3.26 -13.71 1.45
C ASN A 36 -3.32 -12.33 0.78
N SER A 37 -2.66 -11.33 1.37
CA SER A 37 -2.67 -9.96 0.86
C SER A 37 -1.29 -9.51 0.42
N PHE A 38 -1.20 -8.97 -0.79
CA PHE A 38 -0.05 -8.19 -1.23
C PHE A 38 -0.23 -6.74 -0.85
N PHE A 39 0.83 -6.12 -0.34
CA PHE A 39 0.85 -4.70 0.03
C PHE A 39 1.82 -3.94 -0.87
N GLY A 40 1.42 -2.74 -1.24
CA GLY A 40 2.23 -1.78 -1.99
C GLY A 40 2.03 -0.38 -1.42
N VAL A 41 3.08 0.44 -1.45
CA VAL A 41 3.04 1.83 -0.99
C VAL A 41 3.38 2.74 -2.16
N VAL A 42 2.61 3.82 -2.32
CA VAL A 42 2.91 4.90 -3.28
C VAL A 42 3.07 6.21 -2.53
N ALA A 43 3.95 7.07 -3.05
CA ALA A 43 4.04 8.47 -2.63
C ALA A 43 3.13 9.33 -3.52
N ILE A 44 2.41 10.28 -2.92
CA ILE A 44 1.57 11.27 -3.58
C ILE A 44 2.22 12.64 -3.46
N GLY A 45 2.53 13.23 -4.62
CA GLY A 45 3.11 14.56 -4.75
C GLY A 45 2.17 15.68 -4.31
N LYS A 46 2.68 16.92 -4.32
CA LYS A 46 1.87 18.12 -4.00
C LYS A 46 0.83 18.40 -5.09
N ASP A 47 1.11 17.96 -6.31
CA ASP A 47 0.26 18.05 -7.51
C ASP A 47 -0.75 16.89 -7.63
N GLY A 48 -0.83 15.99 -6.65
CA GLY A 48 -1.72 14.82 -6.68
C GLY A 48 -1.22 13.65 -7.54
N ILE A 49 -0.02 13.75 -8.09
CA ILE A 49 0.59 12.66 -8.89
C ILE A 49 1.08 11.54 -7.97
N GLU A 50 0.75 10.31 -8.35
CA GLU A 50 1.16 9.09 -7.66
C GLU A 50 2.47 8.56 -8.25
N SER A 51 3.39 8.16 -7.38
CA SER A 51 4.63 7.48 -7.77
C SER A 51 4.39 5.99 -8.06
N MET A 52 5.43 5.32 -8.57
CA MET A 52 5.40 3.88 -8.80
C MET A 52 5.14 3.13 -7.48
N VAL A 53 4.33 2.07 -7.54
CA VAL A 53 4.07 1.24 -6.37
C VAL A 53 5.33 0.52 -5.94
N SER A 54 5.74 0.80 -4.70
CA SER A 54 6.85 0.12 -4.04
C SER A 54 6.29 -0.98 -3.17
N PHE A 55 6.68 -2.22 -3.42
CA PHE A 55 6.32 -3.36 -2.59
C PHE A 55 7.57 -3.88 -1.85
N PRO A 56 7.45 -4.28 -0.58
CA PRO A 56 8.55 -4.90 0.13
C PRO A 56 8.91 -6.21 -0.57
N SER A 57 10.13 -6.33 -1.09
CA SER A 57 10.67 -7.57 -1.65
C SER A 57 11.18 -8.53 -0.58
N GLY A 58 11.06 -8.17 0.70
CA GLY A 58 11.40 -9.02 1.82
C GLY A 58 10.28 -10.02 2.09
N VAL A 59 10.61 -11.31 2.03
CA VAL A 59 9.80 -12.35 2.69
C VAL A 59 9.63 -11.95 4.15
N PHE A 60 8.40 -11.66 4.57
CA PHE A 60 8.05 -11.62 5.99
C PHE A 60 8.31 -13.05 6.50
N ARG A 61 9.37 -13.21 7.31
CA ARG A 61 9.72 -14.48 7.93
C ARG A 61 9.49 -14.42 9.43
#